data_AF-A0A1E7EKD2-F1
#
_entry.id   AF-A0A1E7EKD2-F1
#
_cell.length_a   1.000
_cell.length_b   1.000
_cell.length_c   1.000
_cell.angle_alpha   90.00
_cell.angle_beta   90.00
_cell.angle_gamma   90.00
#
_symmetry.space_group_name_H-M   'P 1'
#
loop_
_entity.id
_entity.type
_entity.pdbx_description
1 polymer ?
#
loop_
_entity_poly.entity_id
_entity_poly.type
_entity_poly.pdbx_seq_one_letter_code
_entity_poly.pdbx_strand_id
1 'polypeptide(L)'
;MTMTMTSSSSRIRNFRPASGFIIALDDETDDKSAVSSSSATTRLASTVYRCGSTDVLGREQEEDEADSSFTTDDDQIVFQHAGLIIDLRSPAERNEKDAQRWMNEYSSSVVASVVASSSIVSPAGLAQRRPIHVFTIPIDDDEESSSVIAELHEKIFEDDDIMNSQRRYVIRLDILNRKELVRYIQNNWLSSSLLTKNNSSAATSSLITEEFNKRGLAGLNEAILETKSGQLGLCRALQIMTIYREAIIMKKKKKKNNNTQTNDDDTSIVIHCVQGKDRTGMLVMLMQLLMGTTIISDNEIIEDYYRSNNNAAVNIKSKHRRRNEGSATATASSAAAAAIVVVGGGGNDNSSARSIKMDKRVFSGTNREAMISTLEGLRRRYGHNDNDDEGEGGSTTRFGGFDRTIPRYFDLIGFSDSWRKRFRNVFIKKKNTNTGNNIRRSRLKTVNYIAPLRDRTSPINLSPDHARHFFSLKKITDQVATRILMEGEGTAKTNDDNNLTQPHVKQKSFPLFNYDDKAELHQLTIPSI
;
A
#
# COMPACT_ATOMS: atom_id res chain seq x y z
N MET A 1 -26.81 4.45 -11.05
CA MET A 1 -26.82 4.20 -9.59
C MET A 1 -25.93 3.00 -9.31
N THR A 2 -24.81 3.19 -8.62
CA THR A 2 -23.96 2.06 -8.19
C THR A 2 -24.64 1.40 -6.99
N MET A 3 -24.99 0.12 -7.07
CA MET A 3 -25.45 -0.62 -5.90
C MET A 3 -24.27 -0.82 -4.94
N THR A 4 -24.15 0.07 -3.96
CA THR A 4 -23.26 -0.15 -2.81
C THR A 4 -23.79 -1.34 -2.03
N MET A 5 -23.09 -2.47 -2.09
CA MET A 5 -23.32 -3.61 -1.21
C MET A 5 -23.02 -3.18 0.23
N THR A 6 -24.03 -2.68 0.94
CA THR A 6 -23.95 -2.43 2.38
C THR A 6 -24.13 -3.74 3.12
N SER A 7 -23.15 -4.65 2.96
CA SER A 7 -23.03 -5.85 3.79
C SER A 7 -22.94 -5.39 5.25
N SER A 8 -23.99 -5.68 6.01
CA SER A 8 -24.18 -5.17 7.37
C SER A 8 -23.40 -5.95 8.43
N SER A 9 -22.61 -6.94 8.01
CA SER A 9 -21.94 -7.92 8.87
C SER A 9 -20.44 -8.15 8.56
N SER A 10 -19.76 -7.23 7.87
CA SER A 10 -18.30 -7.36 7.68
C SER A 10 -17.59 -7.39 9.04
N ARG A 11 -17.09 -8.56 9.44
CA ARG A 11 -16.39 -8.77 10.71
C ARG A 11 -15.07 -8.00 10.74
N ILE A 12 -14.41 -7.92 9.59
CA ILE A 12 -13.19 -7.15 9.43
C ILE A 12 -13.53 -5.66 9.30
N ARG A 13 -13.12 -4.87 10.30
CA ARG A 13 -13.29 -3.41 10.31
C ARG A 13 -12.79 -2.79 9.00
N ASN A 14 -13.52 -1.80 8.48
CA ASN A 14 -13.14 -1.03 7.29
C ASN A 14 -12.93 -1.84 6.01
N PHE A 15 -13.35 -3.11 5.93
CA PHE A 15 -13.26 -3.92 4.72
C PHE A 15 -14.09 -3.32 3.57
N ARG A 16 -13.43 -2.98 2.45
CA ARG A 16 -14.05 -2.48 1.21
C ARG A 16 -13.07 -2.49 0.03
N PRO A 17 -13.56 -2.45 -1.22
CA PRO A 17 -12.76 -2.01 -2.38
C PRO A 17 -12.07 -0.66 -2.14
N ALA A 18 -10.86 -0.50 -2.66
CA ALA A 18 -10.23 0.81 -2.80
C ALA A 18 -10.83 1.55 -4.01
N SER A 19 -11.24 2.82 -3.82
CA SER A 19 -11.89 3.59 -4.88
C SER A 19 -10.94 3.81 -6.08
N GLY A 20 -11.45 3.63 -7.30
CA GLY A 20 -10.67 3.67 -8.55
C GLY A 20 -10.18 2.30 -9.05
N PHE A 21 -10.11 1.27 -8.19
CA PHE A 21 -9.62 -0.07 -8.54
C PHE A 21 -10.72 -1.06 -8.95
N ILE A 22 -11.92 -0.54 -9.23
CA ILE A 22 -13.07 -1.30 -9.74
C ILE A 22 -12.88 -1.47 -11.24
N ILE A 23 -12.58 -2.70 -11.68
CA ILE A 23 -12.61 -3.01 -13.10
C ILE A 23 -14.08 -3.10 -13.51
N ALA A 24 -14.49 -2.22 -14.43
CA ALA A 24 -15.64 -2.53 -15.27
C ALA A 24 -15.28 -3.79 -16.07
N LEU A 25 -15.91 -4.91 -15.71
CA LEU A 25 -15.94 -6.09 -16.55
C LEU A 25 -16.76 -5.68 -17.78
N ASP A 26 -16.05 -5.36 -18.87
CA ASP A 26 -16.67 -5.15 -20.16
C ASP A 26 -17.27 -6.49 -20.58
N ASP A 27 -18.58 -6.63 -20.38
CA ASP A 27 -19.35 -7.83 -20.70
C ASP A 27 -19.54 -7.88 -22.23
N GLU A 28 -18.46 -8.18 -22.96
CA GLU A 28 -18.45 -8.38 -24.42
C GLU A 28 -19.11 -9.71 -24.83
N THR A 29 -20.24 -10.06 -24.19
CA THR A 29 -21.14 -11.11 -24.62
C THR A 29 -22.10 -10.55 -25.68
N ASP A 30 -21.62 -10.48 -26.92
CA ASP A 30 -22.41 -10.03 -28.10
C ASP A 30 -23.56 -11.00 -28.49
N ASP A 31 -23.78 -12.07 -27.71
CA ASP A 31 -24.83 -13.06 -27.93
C ASP A 31 -26.22 -12.53 -27.56
N LYS A 32 -26.90 -11.99 -28.58
CA LYS A 32 -28.30 -11.50 -28.54
C LYS A 32 -29.35 -12.60 -28.31
N SER A 33 -29.02 -13.75 -27.73
CA SER A 33 -29.98 -14.79 -27.37
C SER A 33 -30.75 -14.40 -26.10
N ALA A 34 -31.98 -13.92 -26.28
CA ALA A 34 -32.85 -13.52 -25.17
C ALA A 34 -33.16 -14.70 -24.23
N VAL A 35 -32.58 -14.70 -23.02
CA VAL A 35 -32.88 -15.66 -21.95
C VAL A 35 -33.16 -14.94 -20.63
N SER A 36 -34.13 -15.49 -19.90
CA SER A 36 -34.82 -14.99 -18.71
C SER A 36 -34.03 -14.21 -17.65
N SER A 37 -34.69 -13.18 -17.11
CA SER A 37 -34.32 -12.36 -15.96
C SER A 37 -34.20 -13.13 -14.63
N SER A 38 -33.07 -13.80 -14.41
CA SER A 38 -32.61 -14.14 -13.06
C SER A 38 -31.58 -13.12 -12.59
N SER A 39 -31.49 -12.89 -11.28
CA SER A 39 -30.64 -11.85 -10.66
C SER A 39 -29.15 -12.20 -10.73
N ALA A 40 -28.57 -12.10 -11.93
CA ALA A 40 -27.13 -12.10 -12.12
C ALA A 40 -26.53 -10.83 -11.50
N THR A 41 -26.23 -10.89 -10.21
CA THR A 41 -25.49 -9.83 -9.51
C THR A 41 -24.09 -9.78 -10.11
N THR A 42 -23.89 -8.90 -11.10
CA THR A 42 -22.59 -8.68 -11.75
C THR A 42 -21.57 -8.28 -10.69
N ARG A 43 -20.80 -9.26 -10.21
CA ARG A 43 -19.80 -9.05 -9.16
C ARG A 43 -18.70 -8.18 -9.74
N LEU A 44 -18.78 -6.87 -9.45
CA LEU A 44 -17.70 -5.91 -9.68
C LEU A 44 -16.51 -6.29 -8.81
N ALA A 45 -15.71 -7.24 -9.30
CA ALA A 45 -14.49 -7.68 -8.65
C ALA A 45 -13.49 -6.51 -8.64
N SER A 46 -13.28 -5.93 -7.45
CA SER A 46 -12.21 -4.98 -7.29
C SER A 46 -10.88 -5.72 -7.33
N THR A 47 -9.86 -5.07 -7.89
CA THR A 47 -8.52 -5.65 -7.87
C THR A 47 -7.75 -5.35 -6.59
N VAL A 48 -8.21 -4.36 -5.82
CA VAL A 48 -7.55 -3.89 -4.59
C VAL A 48 -8.61 -3.63 -3.53
N TYR A 49 -8.48 -4.32 -2.41
CA TYR A 49 -9.29 -4.16 -1.21
C TYR A 49 -8.44 -3.54 -0.09
N ARG A 50 -9.11 -2.82 0.81
CA ARG A 50 -8.51 -2.26 2.02
C ARG A 50 -9.31 -2.67 3.25
N CYS A 51 -8.64 -2.99 4.36
CA CYS A 51 -9.32 -3.34 5.61
C CYS A 51 -8.46 -3.13 6.87
N GLY A 52 -9.08 -3.34 8.03
CA GLY A 52 -8.44 -3.37 9.35
C GLY A 52 -7.82 -4.72 9.69
N SER A 53 -7.52 -4.93 10.98
CA SER A 53 -6.82 -6.14 11.42
C SER A 53 -7.57 -7.42 11.09
N THR A 54 -6.83 -8.40 10.55
CA THR A 54 -7.32 -9.73 10.18
C THR A 54 -7.34 -10.71 11.35
N ASP A 55 -6.80 -10.34 12.52
CA ASP A 55 -6.75 -11.20 13.72
C ASP A 55 -8.12 -11.73 14.18
N VAL A 56 -9.22 -11.05 13.81
CA VAL A 56 -10.58 -11.55 14.07
C VAL A 56 -10.84 -12.92 13.41
N LEU A 57 -10.30 -13.14 12.21
CA LEU A 57 -10.42 -14.40 11.48
C LEU A 57 -9.77 -15.59 12.21
N GLY A 58 -8.81 -15.34 13.11
CA GLY A 58 -8.13 -16.37 13.90
C GLY A 58 -8.68 -16.55 15.32
N ARG A 59 -9.63 -15.70 15.76
CA ARG A 59 -10.24 -15.81 17.09
C ARG A 59 -11.59 -16.51 17.04
N GLU A 60 -12.43 -16.17 16.07
CA GLU A 60 -13.76 -16.79 15.92
C GLU A 60 -13.66 -18.30 15.67
N GLN A 61 -12.55 -18.77 15.09
CA GLN A 61 -12.23 -20.20 14.96
C GLN A 61 -12.14 -20.96 16.31
N GLU A 62 -11.93 -20.30 17.46
CA GLU A 62 -12.04 -20.95 18.79
C GLU A 62 -13.49 -20.99 19.31
N GLU A 63 -14.37 -20.11 18.83
CA GLU A 63 -15.75 -19.94 19.31
C GLU A 63 -16.75 -20.75 18.45
N ASP A 64 -16.46 -20.95 17.16
CA ASP A 64 -17.39 -21.47 16.15
C ASP A 64 -17.54 -23.01 16.10
N GLU A 65 -16.80 -23.80 16.89
CA GLU A 65 -17.06 -25.26 17.00
C GLU A 65 -18.43 -25.57 17.64
N ALA A 66 -19.09 -24.58 18.27
CA ALA A 66 -20.32 -24.76 19.03
C ALA A 66 -21.63 -24.49 18.24
N ASP A 67 -21.64 -23.68 17.18
CA ASP A 67 -22.88 -23.24 16.51
C ASP A 67 -22.74 -23.08 14.97
N SER A 68 -23.08 -24.12 14.22
CA SER A 68 -22.64 -24.34 12.83
C SER A 68 -23.44 -23.62 11.73
N SER A 69 -24.02 -22.44 11.99
CA SER A 69 -24.90 -21.72 11.03
C SER A 69 -24.31 -20.43 10.43
N PHE A 70 -22.99 -20.40 10.20
CA PHE A 70 -22.35 -19.25 9.55
C PHE A 70 -22.65 -19.16 8.05
N THR A 71 -23.27 -18.04 7.64
CA THR A 71 -23.22 -17.57 6.26
C THR A 71 -21.80 -17.15 5.92
N THR A 72 -21.26 -17.58 4.77
CA THR A 72 -19.95 -17.11 4.28
C THR A 72 -20.02 -15.62 3.96
N ASP A 73 -19.48 -14.78 4.85
CA ASP A 73 -19.43 -13.34 4.64
C ASP A 73 -18.54 -12.97 3.43
N ASP A 74 -18.90 -11.85 2.77
CA ASP A 74 -18.17 -11.35 1.59
C ASP A 74 -16.68 -11.08 1.87
N ASP A 75 -16.32 -10.70 3.10
CA ASP A 75 -14.92 -10.46 3.48
C ASP A 75 -14.14 -11.78 3.55
N GLN A 76 -14.71 -12.83 4.15
CA GLN A 76 -14.14 -14.18 4.17
C GLN A 76 -13.92 -14.72 2.75
N ILE A 77 -14.86 -14.52 1.83
CA ILE A 77 -14.72 -14.91 0.42
C ILE A 77 -13.55 -14.17 -0.24
N VAL A 78 -13.46 -12.85 -0.11
CA VAL A 78 -12.34 -12.10 -0.70
C VAL A 78 -11.00 -12.51 -0.10
N PHE A 79 -10.91 -12.80 1.20
CA PHE A 79 -9.67 -13.30 1.84
C PHE A 79 -9.27 -14.73 1.39
N GLN A 80 -10.22 -15.55 0.94
CA GLN A 80 -9.93 -16.84 0.30
C GLN A 80 -9.35 -16.65 -1.12
N HIS A 81 -9.84 -15.65 -1.87
CA HIS A 81 -9.41 -15.30 -3.24
C HIS A 81 -8.28 -14.25 -3.31
N ALA A 82 -7.83 -13.72 -2.17
CA ALA A 82 -6.70 -12.79 -2.08
C ALA A 82 -5.37 -13.52 -2.26
N GLY A 83 -4.80 -13.44 -3.46
CA GLY A 83 -3.48 -14.01 -3.74
C GLY A 83 -2.32 -13.16 -3.20
N LEU A 84 -2.53 -11.87 -2.93
CA LEU A 84 -1.56 -11.00 -2.25
C LEU A 84 -2.21 -10.24 -1.09
N ILE A 85 -1.58 -10.27 0.07
CA ILE A 85 -1.99 -9.56 1.29
C ILE A 85 -0.80 -8.73 1.78
N ILE A 86 -1.00 -7.43 1.98
CA ILE A 86 -0.01 -6.49 2.50
C ILE A 86 -0.40 -6.10 3.94
N ASP A 87 0.35 -6.58 4.93
CA ASP A 87 0.18 -6.26 6.34
C ASP A 87 1.12 -5.12 6.76
N LEU A 88 0.57 -3.92 6.94
CA LEU A 88 1.31 -2.71 7.29
C LEU A 88 1.52 -2.54 8.81
N ARG A 89 1.38 -3.62 9.61
CA ARG A 89 1.51 -3.61 11.07
C ARG A 89 2.93 -3.85 11.56
N SER A 90 3.32 -3.08 12.59
CA SER A 90 4.54 -3.35 13.33
C SER A 90 4.44 -4.69 14.07
N PRO A 91 5.56 -5.36 14.41
CA PRO A 91 5.51 -6.62 15.17
C PRO A 91 4.74 -6.51 16.49
N ALA A 92 4.80 -5.35 17.16
CA ALA A 92 4.11 -5.11 18.42
C ALA A 92 2.58 -4.93 18.30
N GLU A 93 2.07 -4.74 17.08
CA GLU A 93 0.63 -4.61 16.79
C GLU A 93 0.00 -5.91 16.26
N ARG A 94 0.82 -6.93 15.96
CA ARG A 94 0.36 -8.21 15.44
C ARG A 94 0.10 -9.17 16.59
N ASN A 95 -1.10 -9.73 16.65
CA ASN A 95 -1.26 -10.98 17.40
C ASN A 95 -0.79 -12.12 16.50
N GLU A 96 0.48 -12.50 16.61
CA GLU A 96 1.07 -13.56 15.80
C GLU A 96 0.34 -14.91 15.99
N LYS A 97 -0.23 -15.22 17.17
CA LYS A 97 -1.04 -16.43 17.38
C LYS A 97 -2.29 -16.41 16.48
N ASP A 98 -3.09 -15.35 16.55
CA ASP A 98 -4.33 -15.22 15.76
C ASP A 98 -4.01 -15.18 14.26
N ALA A 99 -2.99 -14.41 13.88
CA ALA A 99 -2.55 -14.27 12.50
C ALA A 99 -2.09 -15.62 11.93
N GLN A 100 -1.27 -16.34 12.68
CA GLN A 100 -0.75 -17.64 12.26
C GLN A 100 -1.84 -18.71 12.28
N ARG A 101 -2.86 -18.63 13.16
CA ARG A 101 -4.01 -19.53 13.08
C ARG A 101 -4.78 -19.34 11.77
N TRP A 102 -5.29 -18.15 11.45
CA TRP A 102 -6.09 -18.00 10.22
C TRP A 102 -5.27 -18.29 8.96
N MET A 103 -3.94 -18.08 9.01
CA MET A 103 -3.04 -18.51 7.93
C MET A 103 -2.88 -20.05 7.83
N ASN A 104 -2.70 -20.74 8.97
CA ASN A 104 -2.46 -22.18 9.01
C ASN A 104 -3.74 -23.01 8.87
N GLU A 105 -4.86 -22.58 9.45
CA GLU A 105 -6.04 -23.42 9.65
C GLU A 105 -6.90 -23.55 8.37
N TYR A 106 -6.80 -22.57 7.47
CA TYR A 106 -7.20 -22.72 6.07
C TYR A 106 -6.39 -23.79 5.30
N SER A 107 -5.39 -24.41 5.93
CA SER A 107 -4.69 -25.59 5.45
C SER A 107 -5.12 -26.89 6.16
N SER A 108 -6.16 -26.89 7.02
CA SER A 108 -6.52 -28.04 7.87
C SER A 108 -8.03 -28.39 7.96
N SER A 109 -8.91 -27.53 8.48
CA SER A 109 -10.12 -28.02 9.20
C SER A 109 -11.34 -28.46 8.36
N VAL A 110 -11.54 -27.97 7.14
CA VAL A 110 -12.84 -28.14 6.42
C VAL A 110 -13.13 -29.57 5.89
N VAL A 111 -12.13 -30.47 5.87
CA VAL A 111 -12.27 -31.78 5.20
C VAL A 111 -12.97 -32.85 6.07
N ALA A 112 -12.99 -32.72 7.39
CA ALA A 112 -13.40 -33.81 8.29
C ALA A 112 -14.92 -33.93 8.52
N SER A 113 -15.67 -32.83 8.48
CA SER A 113 -17.07 -32.80 8.97
C SER A 113 -18.11 -33.30 7.95
N VAL A 114 -17.96 -32.95 6.66
CA VAL A 114 -19.01 -33.20 5.65
C VAL A 114 -19.00 -34.63 5.10
N VAL A 115 -17.87 -35.34 5.18
CA VAL A 115 -17.70 -36.68 4.59
C VAL A 115 -18.41 -37.79 5.39
N ALA A 116 -18.84 -37.51 6.63
CA ALA A 116 -19.45 -38.52 7.51
C ALA A 116 -20.93 -38.84 7.21
N SER A 117 -21.65 -38.01 6.42
CA SER A 117 -23.12 -37.99 6.47
C SER A 117 -23.87 -38.14 5.12
N SER A 118 -23.20 -38.16 3.96
CA SER A 118 -23.91 -38.23 2.66
C SER A 118 -23.10 -38.89 1.54
N SER A 119 -23.58 -40.04 1.07
CA SER A 119 -22.82 -41.01 0.26
C SER A 119 -23.03 -40.93 -1.26
N ILE A 120 -23.45 -39.79 -1.82
CA ILE A 120 -23.87 -39.69 -3.25
C ILE A 120 -23.26 -38.49 -4.03
N VAL A 121 -22.65 -37.48 -3.40
CA VAL A 121 -22.11 -36.30 -4.12
C VAL A 121 -20.61 -36.49 -4.45
N SER A 122 -20.25 -36.45 -5.74
CA SER A 122 -18.85 -36.50 -6.19
C SER A 122 -18.02 -35.37 -5.57
N PRO A 123 -16.89 -35.66 -4.89
CA PRO A 123 -16.12 -34.68 -4.10
C PRO A 123 -15.28 -33.68 -4.94
N ALA A 124 -15.58 -33.52 -6.24
CA ALA A 124 -14.80 -32.73 -7.20
C ALA A 124 -14.82 -31.20 -6.96
N GLY A 125 -15.55 -30.72 -5.94
CA GLY A 125 -15.63 -29.31 -5.54
C GLY A 125 -14.97 -28.99 -4.18
N LEU A 126 -14.29 -29.95 -3.53
CA LEU A 126 -13.59 -29.68 -2.27
C LEU A 126 -12.44 -28.69 -2.49
N ALA A 127 -12.57 -27.50 -1.91
CA ALA A 127 -11.60 -26.41 -2.06
C ALA A 127 -10.18 -26.87 -1.66
N GLN A 128 -9.29 -26.93 -2.65
CA GLN A 128 -7.93 -27.38 -2.47
C GLN A 128 -7.16 -26.38 -1.58
N ARG A 129 -6.29 -26.90 -0.71
CA ARG A 129 -5.61 -26.09 0.32
C ARG A 129 -4.60 -25.12 -0.32
N ARG A 130 -4.63 -23.86 0.08
CA ARG A 130 -3.82 -22.75 -0.46
C ARG A 130 -2.57 -22.52 0.37
N PRO A 131 -1.35 -22.86 -0.11
CA PRO A 131 -0.13 -22.61 0.66
C PRO A 131 0.05 -21.11 0.87
N ILE A 132 0.38 -20.71 2.09
CA ILE A 132 0.64 -19.30 2.43
C ILE A 132 2.13 -19.08 2.62
N HIS A 133 2.70 -18.17 1.84
CA HIS A 133 4.08 -17.74 1.98
C HIS A 133 4.11 -16.38 2.67
N VAL A 134 4.67 -16.36 3.89
CA VAL A 134 4.81 -15.14 4.70
C VAL A 134 6.22 -14.59 4.54
N PHE A 135 6.33 -13.35 4.06
CA PHE A 135 7.58 -12.61 3.96
C PHE A 135 7.53 -11.43 4.94
N THR A 136 8.56 -11.25 5.74
CA THR A 136 8.76 -10.04 6.55
C THR A 136 9.94 -9.29 5.94
N ILE A 137 9.70 -8.07 5.46
CA ILE A 137 10.75 -7.27 4.85
C ILE A 137 11.30 -6.32 5.92
N PRO A 138 12.58 -6.44 6.30
CA PRO A 138 13.22 -5.51 7.23
C PRO A 138 13.41 -4.18 6.52
N ILE A 139 12.96 -3.10 7.18
CA ILE A 139 12.90 -1.74 6.61
C ILE A 139 14.09 -0.88 7.05
N ASP A 140 14.84 -1.32 8.06
CA ASP A 140 16.00 -0.58 8.57
C ASP A 140 17.24 -0.77 7.66
N ASP A 141 17.29 -1.83 6.84
CA ASP A 141 18.38 -2.20 5.92
C ASP A 141 17.94 -2.18 4.44
N ASP A 142 18.62 -1.39 3.61
CA ASP A 142 18.28 -1.20 2.19
C ASP A 142 18.80 -2.33 1.27
N GLU A 143 19.87 -3.02 1.65
CA GLU A 143 20.44 -4.15 0.91
C GLU A 143 19.62 -5.41 1.14
N GLU A 144 19.32 -5.73 2.41
CA GLU A 144 18.47 -6.86 2.78
C GLU A 144 17.06 -6.72 2.18
N SER A 145 16.46 -5.52 2.29
CA SER A 145 15.20 -5.17 1.60
C SER A 145 15.20 -5.48 0.10
N SER A 146 16.33 -5.22 -0.56
CA SER A 146 16.45 -5.39 -2.02
C SER A 146 16.62 -6.86 -2.39
N SER A 147 17.35 -7.63 -1.57
CA SER A 147 17.45 -9.10 -1.69
C SER A 147 16.09 -9.78 -1.55
N VAL A 148 15.30 -9.43 -0.51
CA VAL A 148 13.98 -10.02 -0.29
C VAL A 148 12.98 -9.68 -1.41
N ILE A 149 13.08 -8.50 -2.04
CA ILE A 149 12.28 -8.20 -3.24
C ILE A 149 12.74 -9.00 -4.47
N ALA A 150 14.05 -9.24 -4.64
CA ALA A 150 14.54 -10.09 -5.71
C ALA A 150 14.07 -11.54 -5.54
N GLU A 151 14.17 -12.10 -4.33
CA GLU A 151 13.67 -13.42 -3.97
C GLU A 151 12.15 -13.54 -4.17
N LEU A 152 11.39 -12.51 -3.75
CA LEU A 152 9.94 -12.48 -3.95
C LEU A 152 9.57 -12.37 -5.44
N HIS A 153 10.34 -11.62 -6.23
CA HIS A 153 10.16 -11.52 -7.68
C HIS A 153 10.43 -12.88 -8.34
N GLU A 154 11.55 -13.52 -8.02
CA GLU A 154 11.90 -14.88 -8.46
C GLU A 154 10.77 -15.86 -8.11
N LYS A 155 10.36 -15.95 -6.84
CA LYS A 155 9.24 -16.81 -6.39
C LYS A 155 7.89 -16.47 -7.03
N ILE A 156 7.63 -15.21 -7.42
CA ILE A 156 6.39 -14.83 -8.11
C ILE A 156 6.42 -15.20 -9.60
N PHE A 157 7.59 -15.20 -10.24
CA PHE A 157 7.74 -15.49 -11.66
C PHE A 157 8.02 -16.97 -11.97
N GLU A 158 8.93 -17.62 -11.24
CA GLU A 158 9.33 -19.02 -11.44
C GLU A 158 8.26 -20.02 -11.04
N ASP A 159 7.38 -19.65 -10.12
CA ASP A 159 6.18 -20.41 -9.78
C ASP A 159 5.19 -20.34 -10.94
N ASP A 160 5.48 -21.10 -12.00
CA ASP A 160 4.67 -21.25 -13.21
C ASP A 160 3.22 -21.63 -12.86
N ASP A 161 3.03 -22.18 -11.65
CA ASP A 161 1.79 -22.64 -11.10
C ASP A 161 1.00 -21.60 -10.27
N ILE A 162 1.42 -20.36 -10.00
CA ILE A 162 0.63 -19.40 -9.14
C ILE A 162 -0.88 -19.35 -9.43
N MET A 163 -1.26 -19.48 -10.71
CA MET A 163 -2.66 -19.45 -11.14
C MET A 163 -3.40 -20.81 -11.04
N ASN A 164 -2.75 -21.88 -10.57
CA ASN A 164 -3.35 -23.19 -10.24
C ASN A 164 -2.90 -23.77 -8.87
N SER A 165 -1.68 -23.46 -8.38
CA SER A 165 -1.16 -23.75 -7.03
C SER A 165 -1.91 -23.02 -5.91
N GLN A 166 -2.75 -22.04 -6.30
CA GLN A 166 -3.60 -21.26 -5.41
C GLN A 166 -2.85 -20.57 -4.26
N ARG A 167 -1.56 -20.26 -4.43
CA ARG A 167 -0.71 -19.72 -3.36
C ARG A 167 -1.12 -18.31 -2.97
N ARG A 168 -1.02 -18.02 -1.68
CA ARG A 168 -1.26 -16.69 -1.10
C ARG A 168 0.03 -16.13 -0.53
N TYR A 169 0.35 -14.90 -0.90
CA TYR A 169 1.54 -14.17 -0.45
C TYR A 169 1.14 -13.17 0.63
N VAL A 170 1.73 -13.26 1.82
CA VAL A 170 1.51 -12.32 2.93
C VAL A 170 2.80 -11.55 3.16
N ILE A 171 2.81 -10.25 2.87
CA ILE A 171 3.98 -9.38 2.96
C ILE A 171 3.80 -8.45 4.15
N ARG A 172 4.73 -8.52 5.11
CA ARG A 172 4.71 -7.73 6.35
C ARG A 172 5.70 -6.58 6.25
N LEU A 173 5.20 -5.35 6.44
CA LEU A 173 5.95 -4.10 6.30
C LEU A 173 5.66 -3.19 7.50
N ASP A 174 6.66 -2.92 8.34
CA ASP A 174 6.55 -1.96 9.45
C ASP A 174 6.78 -0.51 8.98
N ILE A 175 5.76 0.07 8.33
CA ILE A 175 5.86 1.41 7.72
C ILE A 175 5.79 2.56 8.76
N LEU A 176 5.86 2.26 10.05
CA LEU A 176 5.86 3.27 11.13
C LEU A 176 6.65 2.77 12.33
N ASN A 177 7.95 2.54 12.13
CA ASN A 177 8.87 2.13 13.18
C ASN A 177 8.87 3.17 14.32
N ARG A 178 8.56 2.74 15.55
CA ARG A 178 8.47 3.61 16.74
C ARG A 178 9.73 4.45 16.95
N LYS A 179 10.93 3.86 16.78
CA LYS A 179 12.20 4.55 17.02
C LYS A 179 12.38 5.70 16.04
N GLU A 180 12.00 5.49 14.78
CA GLU A 180 12.05 6.50 13.74
C GLU A 180 11.00 7.59 13.91
N LEU A 181 9.76 7.21 14.29
CA LEU A 181 8.70 8.17 14.60
C LEU A 181 9.12 9.13 15.73
N VAL A 182 9.69 8.60 16.82
CA VAL A 182 10.23 9.40 17.94
C VAL A 182 11.34 10.34 17.45
N ARG A 183 12.30 9.83 16.68
CA ARG A 183 13.40 10.62 16.10
C ARG A 183 12.89 11.71 15.15
N TYR A 184 11.88 11.41 14.34
CA TYR A 184 11.28 12.35 13.40
C TYR A 184 10.60 13.52 14.12
N ILE A 185 9.81 13.23 15.16
CA ILE A 185 9.14 14.26 15.97
C ILE A 185 10.18 15.15 16.67
N GLN A 186 11.23 14.55 17.24
CA GLN A 186 12.33 15.28 17.89
C GLN A 186 13.05 16.23 16.93
N ASN A 187 13.34 15.79 15.70
CA ASN A 187 14.13 16.54 14.74
C ASN A 187 13.34 17.61 13.98
N ASN A 188 12.03 17.40 13.76
CA ASN A 188 11.24 18.24 12.85
C ASN A 188 10.14 19.07 13.54
N TRP A 189 9.65 18.65 14.71
CA TRP A 189 8.49 19.28 15.35
C TRP A 189 8.82 19.93 16.70
N LEU A 190 9.79 19.39 17.44
CA LEU A 190 10.27 20.00 18.68
C LEU A 190 11.35 21.04 18.38
N SER A 191 11.26 22.22 19.00
CA SER A 191 12.32 23.21 18.92
C SER A 191 13.52 22.80 19.76
N SER A 192 14.73 23.11 19.29
CA SER A 192 15.98 22.79 20.00
C SER A 192 16.01 23.34 21.43
N SER A 193 15.34 24.47 21.69
CA SER A 193 15.24 25.09 23.01
C SER A 193 14.31 24.36 24.00
N LEU A 194 13.37 23.53 23.52
CA LEU A 194 12.58 22.63 24.37
C LEU A 194 13.36 21.36 24.71
N LEU A 195 14.20 20.89 23.80
CA LEU A 195 15.08 19.74 24.01
C LEU A 195 16.19 20.06 25.04
N THR A 196 16.90 21.19 24.89
CA THR A 196 18.00 21.56 25.80
C THR A 196 17.57 21.89 27.23
N LYS A 197 16.30 22.23 27.46
CA LYS A 197 15.75 22.47 28.80
C LYS A 197 15.37 21.18 29.54
N ASN A 198 15.23 20.06 28.84
CA ASN A 198 14.62 18.83 29.36
C ASN A 198 15.54 17.62 29.14
N ASN A 199 16.59 17.53 29.96
CA ASN A 199 17.56 16.42 29.90
C ASN A 199 17.00 15.06 30.36
N SER A 200 15.76 14.98 30.87
CA SER A 200 15.15 13.72 31.29
C SER A 200 14.31 13.10 30.17
N SER A 201 14.55 11.81 29.89
CA SER A 201 13.85 11.04 28.86
C SER A 201 12.32 11.01 29.05
N ALA A 202 11.86 11.09 30.31
CA ALA A 202 10.44 11.21 30.66
C ALA A 202 9.85 12.55 30.19
N ALA A 203 10.54 13.67 30.40
CA ALA A 203 10.10 14.98 29.92
C ALA A 203 10.12 15.06 28.39
N THR A 204 11.15 14.49 27.73
CA THR A 204 11.17 14.39 26.26
C THR A 204 9.98 13.59 25.72
N SER A 205 9.66 12.45 26.34
CA SER A 205 8.52 11.60 25.95
C SER A 205 7.16 12.30 26.16
N SER A 206 7.06 13.11 27.21
CA SER A 206 5.91 13.98 27.49
C SER A 206 5.70 15.00 26.36
N LEU A 207 6.75 15.75 26.01
CA LEU A 207 6.72 16.75 24.94
C LEU A 207 6.41 16.14 23.56
N ILE A 208 7.01 14.98 23.24
CA ILE A 208 6.71 14.23 22.02
C ILE A 208 5.21 13.91 21.95
N THR A 209 4.63 13.41 23.05
CA THR A 209 3.20 13.03 23.08
C THR A 209 2.29 14.26 22.97
N GLU A 210 2.68 15.38 23.58
CA GLU A 210 1.96 16.65 23.52
C GLU A 210 1.94 17.24 22.09
N GLU A 211 3.10 17.40 21.45
CA GLU A 211 3.19 17.91 20.07
C GLU A 211 2.53 16.95 19.07
N PHE A 212 2.63 15.62 19.30
CA PHE A 212 1.94 14.64 18.48
C PHE A 212 0.40 14.74 18.63
N ASN A 213 -0.11 14.88 19.85
CA ASN A 213 -1.53 15.16 20.11
C ASN A 213 -2.00 16.48 19.44
N LYS A 214 -1.16 17.53 19.47
CA LYS A 214 -1.45 18.83 18.86
C LYS A 214 -1.57 18.77 17.33
N ARG A 215 -0.70 18.02 16.64
CA ARG A 215 -0.76 17.83 15.18
C ARG A 215 -1.79 16.79 14.72
N GLY A 216 -2.15 15.86 15.60
CA GLY A 216 -3.22 14.89 15.35
C GLY A 216 -3.02 14.03 14.10
N LEU A 217 -4.12 13.75 13.39
CA LEU A 217 -4.10 12.88 12.20
C LEU A 217 -3.27 13.43 11.04
N ALA A 218 -3.19 14.76 10.87
CA ALA A 218 -2.34 15.36 9.86
C ALA A 218 -0.85 15.09 10.16
N GLY A 219 -0.43 15.27 11.42
CA GLY A 219 0.93 14.91 11.86
C GLY A 219 1.23 13.41 11.74
N LEU A 220 0.28 12.54 12.05
CA LEU A 220 0.46 11.09 11.84
C LEU A 220 0.66 10.75 10.35
N ASN A 221 -0.13 11.34 9.45
CA ASN A 221 0.02 11.16 8.01
C ASN A 221 1.39 11.69 7.52
N GLU A 222 1.78 12.89 7.96
CA GLU A 222 3.10 13.49 7.72
C GLU A 222 4.21 12.52 8.14
N ALA A 223 4.19 12.00 9.37
CA ALA A 223 5.22 11.08 9.85
C ALA A 223 5.26 9.74 9.08
N ILE A 224 4.11 9.22 8.59
CA ILE A 224 4.07 8.02 7.72
C ILE A 224 4.70 8.31 6.33
N LEU A 225 4.66 9.54 5.85
CA LEU A 225 5.21 9.93 4.54
C LEU A 225 6.66 10.43 4.61
N GLU A 226 7.13 10.86 5.78
CA GLU A 226 8.41 11.56 5.95
C GLU A 226 9.45 10.77 6.78
N THR A 227 9.07 9.70 7.48
CA THR A 227 10.03 8.77 8.10
C THR A 227 10.67 7.86 7.06
N LYS A 228 11.95 7.46 7.25
CA LYS A 228 12.64 6.53 6.33
C LYS A 228 11.83 5.23 6.19
N SER A 229 11.35 4.68 7.31
CA SER A 229 10.55 3.46 7.35
C SER A 229 9.21 3.57 6.65
N GLY A 230 8.55 4.73 6.76
CA GLY A 230 7.36 5.06 5.99
C GLY A 230 7.63 5.11 4.49
N GLN A 231 8.63 5.89 4.08
CA GLN A 231 9.03 6.06 2.68
C GLN A 231 9.41 4.74 2.01
N LEU A 232 10.36 4.00 2.61
CA LEU A 232 10.80 2.71 2.08
C LEU A 232 9.66 1.70 2.09
N GLY A 233 8.94 1.56 3.21
CA GLY A 233 7.82 0.63 3.32
C GLY A 233 6.71 0.86 2.30
N LEU A 234 6.34 2.12 2.04
CA LEU A 234 5.37 2.50 1.01
C LEU A 234 5.90 2.21 -0.41
N CYS A 235 7.16 2.52 -0.70
CA CYS A 235 7.78 2.21 -1.98
C CYS A 235 7.83 0.70 -2.25
N ARG A 236 8.28 -0.09 -1.27
CA ARG A 236 8.35 -1.55 -1.35
C ARG A 236 6.96 -2.17 -1.57
N ALA A 237 5.92 -1.68 -0.88
CA ALA A 237 4.55 -2.11 -1.12
C ALA A 237 4.10 -1.85 -2.58
N LEU A 238 4.34 -0.65 -3.11
CA LEU A 238 4.00 -0.30 -4.50
C LEU A 238 4.77 -1.15 -5.53
N GLN A 239 6.05 -1.42 -5.30
CA GLN A 239 6.87 -2.29 -6.15
C GLN A 239 6.31 -3.72 -6.19
N ILE A 240 6.04 -4.31 -5.03
CA ILE A 240 5.54 -5.68 -4.90
C ILE A 240 4.16 -5.85 -5.53
N MET A 241 3.26 -4.90 -5.29
CA MET A 241 1.93 -4.90 -5.93
C MET A 241 2.02 -4.79 -7.46
N THR A 242 3.00 -4.04 -7.98
CA THR A 242 3.27 -3.95 -9.42
C THR A 242 3.77 -5.30 -9.98
N ILE A 243 4.80 -5.89 -9.35
CA ILE A 243 5.38 -7.20 -9.71
C ILE A 243 4.30 -8.28 -9.76
N TYR A 244 3.49 -8.39 -8.71
CA TYR A 244 2.43 -9.38 -8.59
C TYR A 244 1.39 -9.26 -9.73
N ARG A 245 0.96 -8.04 -10.07
CA ARG A 245 0.00 -7.80 -11.15
C ARG A 245 0.61 -8.03 -12.54
N GLU A 246 1.88 -7.72 -12.74
CA GLU A 246 2.60 -8.07 -13.98
C GLU A 246 2.62 -9.59 -14.19
N ALA A 247 2.96 -10.37 -13.15
CA ALA A 247 2.98 -11.83 -13.22
C ALA A 247 1.60 -12.43 -13.53
N ILE A 248 0.52 -11.92 -12.91
CA ILE A 248 -0.87 -12.29 -13.26
C ILE A 248 -1.15 -12.02 -14.74
N ILE A 249 -0.84 -10.81 -15.23
CA ILE A 249 -1.12 -10.42 -16.62
C ILE A 249 -0.33 -11.29 -17.61
N MET A 250 0.93 -11.62 -17.32
CA MET A 250 1.72 -12.55 -18.14
C MET A 250 1.12 -13.96 -18.16
N LYS A 251 0.71 -14.49 -17.00
CA LYS A 251 0.10 -15.83 -16.88
C LYS A 251 -1.26 -15.89 -17.60
N LYS A 252 -2.09 -14.85 -17.51
CA LYS A 252 -3.34 -14.73 -18.31
C LYS A 252 -3.08 -14.73 -19.82
N LYS A 253 -2.01 -14.06 -20.29
CA LYS A 253 -1.61 -14.10 -21.72
C LYS A 253 -1.16 -15.50 -22.15
N LYS A 254 -0.33 -16.19 -21.34
CA LYS A 254 0.11 -17.58 -21.59
C LYS A 254 -1.10 -18.54 -21.67
N LYS A 255 -2.05 -18.44 -20.74
CA LYS A 255 -3.30 -19.23 -20.73
C LYS A 255 -4.23 -18.94 -21.91
N LYS A 256 -4.40 -17.67 -22.30
CA LYS A 256 -5.21 -17.29 -23.47
C LYS A 256 -4.68 -17.87 -24.79
N ASN A 257 -3.37 -17.98 -24.95
CA ASN A 257 -2.77 -18.62 -26.13
C ASN A 257 -3.04 -20.14 -26.18
N ASN A 258 -3.33 -20.77 -25.04
CA ASN A 258 -3.59 -22.21 -24.91
C ASN A 258 -5.10 -22.55 -24.92
N ASN A 259 -5.98 -21.60 -25.27
CA ASN A 259 -7.45 -21.75 -25.25
C ASN A 259 -8.05 -22.31 -23.94
N THR A 260 -7.33 -22.19 -22.82
CA THR A 260 -7.82 -22.68 -21.52
C THR A 260 -8.60 -21.58 -20.83
N GLN A 261 -9.92 -21.73 -20.71
CA GLN A 261 -10.75 -20.84 -19.90
C GLN A 261 -10.37 -20.99 -18.42
N THR A 262 -10.19 -19.87 -17.71
CA THR A 262 -9.87 -19.88 -16.29
C THR A 262 -10.69 -18.86 -15.53
N ASN A 263 -11.19 -19.25 -14.36
CA ASN A 263 -11.85 -18.36 -13.43
C ASN A 263 -10.88 -17.25 -13.01
N ASP A 264 -11.34 -16.00 -13.10
CA ASP A 264 -10.45 -14.83 -13.09
C ASP A 264 -10.24 -14.24 -11.67
N ASP A 265 -10.84 -14.91 -10.67
CA ASP A 265 -11.15 -14.43 -9.33
C ASP A 265 -9.92 -14.31 -8.39
N ASP A 266 -8.92 -15.18 -8.57
CA ASP A 266 -7.75 -15.32 -7.69
C ASP A 266 -6.65 -14.24 -7.92
N THR A 267 -7.07 -12.99 -8.18
CA THR A 267 -6.15 -11.90 -8.59
C THR A 267 -6.27 -10.63 -7.76
N SER A 268 -7.03 -10.69 -6.66
CA SER A 268 -7.22 -9.55 -5.76
C SER A 268 -6.03 -9.34 -4.81
N ILE A 269 -5.80 -8.07 -4.47
CA ILE A 269 -4.81 -7.65 -3.46
C ILE A 269 -5.57 -7.08 -2.27
N VAL A 270 -5.19 -7.48 -1.04
CA VAL A 270 -5.73 -6.89 0.19
C VAL A 270 -4.65 -6.11 0.93
N ILE A 271 -4.90 -4.84 1.22
CA ILE A 271 -4.01 -4.00 2.03
C ILE A 271 -4.65 -3.81 3.41
N HIS A 272 -3.90 -4.06 4.48
CA HIS A 272 -4.41 -3.83 5.84
C HIS A 272 -3.41 -3.23 6.80
N CYS A 273 -3.96 -2.65 7.87
CA CYS A 273 -3.25 -2.30 9.10
C CYS A 273 -4.22 -2.53 10.27
N VAL A 274 -3.91 -2.14 11.51
CA VAL A 274 -4.81 -2.44 12.65
C VAL A 274 -6.25 -1.89 12.47
N GLN A 275 -6.40 -0.71 11.87
CA GLN A 275 -7.72 -0.07 11.64
C GLN A 275 -8.08 0.11 10.15
N GLY A 276 -7.18 -0.17 9.20
CA GLY A 276 -7.41 0.05 7.77
C GLY A 276 -7.57 1.52 7.36
N LYS A 277 -7.17 2.45 8.24
CA LYS A 277 -7.44 3.88 8.10
C LYS A 277 -6.18 4.69 7.74
N ASP A 278 -5.21 4.80 8.65
CA ASP A 278 -4.06 5.72 8.53
C ASP A 278 -3.04 5.20 7.49
N ARG A 279 -2.19 4.23 7.87
CA ARG A 279 -1.18 3.59 7.01
C ARG A 279 -1.73 3.02 5.69
N THR A 280 -2.82 2.25 5.77
CA THR A 280 -3.54 1.74 4.60
C THR A 280 -4.10 2.89 3.74
N GLY A 281 -4.53 3.99 4.35
CA GLY A 281 -5.00 5.17 3.64
C GLY A 281 -3.89 5.91 2.91
N MET A 282 -2.68 6.01 3.50
CA MET A 282 -1.53 6.62 2.84
C MET A 282 -1.12 5.80 1.60
N LEU A 283 -1.02 4.48 1.71
CA LEU A 283 -0.69 3.63 0.57
C LEU A 283 -1.76 3.71 -0.54
N VAL A 284 -3.05 3.62 -0.19
CA VAL A 284 -4.15 3.75 -1.17
C VAL A 284 -4.17 5.14 -1.82
N MET A 285 -3.95 6.22 -1.06
CA MET A 285 -3.85 7.58 -1.59
C MET A 285 -2.69 7.72 -2.59
N LEU A 286 -1.50 7.18 -2.28
CA LEU A 286 -0.37 7.18 -3.21
C LEU A 286 -0.67 6.37 -4.48
N MET A 287 -1.33 5.22 -4.36
CA MET A 287 -1.78 4.43 -5.52
C MET A 287 -2.78 5.22 -6.40
N GLN A 288 -3.70 5.97 -5.80
CA GLN A 288 -4.66 6.80 -6.52
C GLN A 288 -3.96 7.98 -7.23
N LEU A 289 -2.98 8.63 -6.59
CA LEU A 289 -2.14 9.64 -7.23
C LEU A 289 -1.31 9.07 -8.40
N LEU A 290 -0.85 7.81 -8.30
CA LEU A 290 -0.18 7.13 -9.42
C LEU A 290 -1.10 6.87 -10.62
N MET A 291 -2.40 6.63 -10.40
CA MET A 291 -3.38 6.48 -11.49
C MET A 291 -3.61 7.79 -12.26
N GLY A 292 -3.35 8.92 -11.61
CA GLY A 292 -3.39 10.24 -12.24
C GLY A 292 -4.74 10.95 -12.11
N THR A 293 -4.69 12.27 -12.17
CA THR A 293 -5.81 13.20 -11.94
C THR A 293 -6.91 13.12 -12.99
N THR A 294 -6.60 12.55 -14.16
CA THR A 294 -7.56 12.28 -15.24
C THR A 294 -8.47 11.08 -14.94
N ILE A 295 -8.13 10.26 -13.95
CA ILE A 295 -8.91 9.08 -13.53
C ILE A 295 -9.47 9.26 -12.12
N ILE A 296 -8.70 9.83 -11.19
CA ILE A 296 -9.12 10.01 -9.79
C ILE A 296 -8.82 11.43 -9.33
N SER A 297 -9.87 12.14 -8.93
CA SER A 297 -9.78 13.48 -8.37
C SER A 297 -9.42 13.47 -6.89
N ASP A 298 -8.85 14.56 -6.39
CA ASP A 298 -8.56 14.79 -4.96
C ASP A 298 -9.79 14.49 -4.08
N ASN A 299 -10.97 14.92 -4.52
CA ASN A 299 -12.21 14.70 -3.80
C ASN A 299 -12.49 13.20 -3.65
N GLU A 300 -12.27 12.38 -4.68
CA GLU A 300 -12.44 10.92 -4.59
C GLU A 300 -11.40 10.25 -3.68
N ILE A 301 -10.17 10.79 -3.62
CA ILE A 301 -9.14 10.34 -2.65
C ILE A 301 -9.59 10.67 -1.21
N ILE A 302 -10.07 11.90 -0.98
CA ILE A 302 -10.57 12.37 0.32
C ILE A 302 -11.80 11.57 0.74
N GLU A 303 -12.74 11.30 -0.18
CA GLU A 303 -13.91 10.45 0.06
C GLU A 303 -13.52 9.00 0.38
N ASP A 304 -12.59 8.38 -0.38
CA ASP A 304 -12.15 7.01 -0.10
C ASP A 304 -11.54 6.90 1.30
N TYR A 305 -10.72 7.87 1.70
CA TYR A 305 -10.16 7.95 3.03
C TYR A 305 -11.26 8.14 4.09
N TYR A 306 -12.14 9.12 3.90
CA TYR A 306 -13.17 9.50 4.86
C TYR A 306 -14.22 8.40 5.09
N ARG A 307 -14.47 7.52 4.11
CA ARG A 307 -15.33 6.33 4.27
C ARG A 307 -14.91 5.41 5.42
N SER A 308 -13.66 5.46 5.88
CA SER A 308 -13.22 4.71 7.06
C SER A 308 -13.86 5.19 8.38
N ASN A 309 -14.50 6.36 8.40
CA ASN A 309 -15.27 6.84 9.55
C ASN A 309 -16.66 6.17 9.62
N ASN A 310 -17.31 5.97 8.47
CA ASN A 310 -18.68 5.47 8.39
C ASN A 310 -18.81 4.04 8.93
N ASN A 311 -17.84 3.17 8.60
CA ASN A 311 -17.82 1.79 9.08
C ASN A 311 -17.52 1.69 10.59
N ALA A 312 -16.97 2.73 11.22
CA ALA A 312 -16.83 2.80 12.67
C ALA A 312 -18.19 3.05 13.36
N ALA A 313 -19.03 3.93 12.80
CA ALA A 313 -20.36 4.24 13.34
C ALA A 313 -21.31 3.03 13.31
N VAL A 314 -21.28 2.23 12.23
CA VAL A 314 -22.07 0.98 12.11
C VAL A 314 -21.70 -0.01 13.22
N ASN A 315 -20.39 -0.20 13.46
CA ASN A 315 -19.87 -1.12 14.49
C ASN A 315 -20.18 -0.69 15.94
N ILE A 316 -20.41 0.60 16.20
CA ILE A 316 -20.81 1.06 17.54
C ILE A 316 -22.26 0.64 17.85
N LYS A 317 -23.16 0.70 16.86
CA LYS A 317 -24.57 0.29 17.04
C LYS A 317 -24.71 -1.21 17.31
N SER A 318 -23.95 -2.06 16.61
CA SER A 318 -23.93 -3.50 16.88
C SER A 318 -23.31 -3.83 18.24
N LYS A 319 -22.19 -3.18 18.62
CA LYS A 319 -21.54 -3.44 19.92
C LYS A 319 -22.36 -2.96 21.12
N HIS A 320 -23.21 -1.93 20.99
CA HIS A 320 -24.08 -1.53 22.10
C HIS A 320 -25.15 -2.61 22.43
N ARG A 321 -25.59 -3.39 21.44
CA ARG A 321 -26.52 -4.52 21.64
C ARG A 321 -25.88 -5.68 22.41
N ARG A 322 -24.60 -5.99 22.17
CA ARG A 322 -23.85 -7.03 22.91
C ARG A 322 -23.29 -6.57 24.27
N ARG A 323 -23.30 -5.27 24.58
CA ARG A 323 -22.68 -4.74 25.82
C ARG A 323 -23.52 -4.91 27.10
N ASN A 324 -24.76 -5.39 26.99
CA ASN A 324 -25.49 -5.91 28.16
C ASN A 324 -24.95 -7.28 28.62
N GLU A 325 -24.06 -7.92 27.84
CA GLU A 325 -23.47 -9.24 28.11
C GLU A 325 -21.95 -9.12 28.36
N GLY A 326 -21.59 -8.60 29.55
CA GLY A 326 -20.38 -8.96 30.30
C GLY A 326 -18.97 -8.60 29.80
N SER A 327 -18.73 -8.29 28.51
CA SER A 327 -17.34 -8.21 27.99
C SER A 327 -16.80 -6.79 27.70
N ALA A 328 -15.87 -6.35 28.55
CA ALA A 328 -15.23 -5.03 28.49
C ALA A 328 -13.98 -4.97 27.57
N THR A 329 -14.05 -5.51 26.35
CA THR A 329 -12.93 -5.42 25.39
C THR A 329 -12.76 -3.99 24.83
N ALA A 330 -11.55 -3.45 24.98
CA ALA A 330 -11.23 -2.04 24.75
C ALA A 330 -11.46 -1.56 23.31
N THR A 331 -11.96 -0.32 23.17
CA THR A 331 -11.92 0.41 21.91
C THR A 331 -10.49 0.79 21.57
N ALA A 332 -9.87 -0.03 20.72
CA ALA A 332 -8.55 0.23 20.14
C ALA A 332 -8.58 1.51 19.31
N SER A 333 -8.02 2.57 19.89
CA SER A 333 -7.62 3.80 19.21
C SER A 333 -6.60 3.49 18.11
N SER A 334 -6.25 4.45 17.24
CA SER A 334 -5.22 4.24 16.20
C SER A 334 -4.00 3.54 16.81
N ALA A 335 -3.58 2.41 16.25
CA ALA A 335 -2.54 1.60 16.89
C ALA A 335 -1.14 2.25 16.84
N ALA A 336 -0.95 3.22 15.94
CA ALA A 336 0.17 4.17 16.00
C ALA A 336 0.23 4.92 17.34
N ALA A 337 -0.93 5.19 17.97
CA ALA A 337 -0.99 5.73 19.33
C ALA A 337 -0.52 4.73 20.38
N ALA A 338 -0.84 3.45 20.23
CA ALA A 338 -0.34 2.40 21.14
C ALA A 338 1.19 2.25 21.02
N ALA A 339 1.74 2.39 19.81
CA ALA A 339 3.18 2.37 19.57
C ALA A 339 3.93 3.52 20.29
N ILE A 340 3.32 4.70 20.45
CA ILE A 340 3.97 5.83 21.16
C ILE A 340 3.98 5.63 22.68
N VAL A 341 3.01 4.91 23.28
CA VAL A 341 2.92 4.74 24.74
C VAL A 341 4.22 4.16 25.29
N VAL A 342 4.92 4.95 26.10
CA VAL A 342 6.13 4.51 26.80
C VAL A 342 5.70 3.53 27.88
N VAL A 343 6.01 2.26 27.66
CA VAL A 343 6.01 1.25 28.73
C VAL A 343 7.24 1.57 29.58
N GLY A 344 7.06 2.51 30.52
CA GLY A 344 8.02 2.71 31.60
C GLY A 344 8.12 1.40 32.36
N GLY A 345 9.31 0.81 32.38
CA GLY A 345 9.51 -0.51 32.96
C GLY A 345 9.32 -0.48 34.48
N GLY A 346 8.33 -1.24 34.97
CA GLY A 346 8.35 -2.00 36.24
C GLY A 346 8.72 -1.33 37.57
N GLY A 347 9.00 -0.02 37.64
CA GLY A 347 9.32 0.68 38.88
C GLY A 347 8.07 0.90 39.72
N ASN A 348 8.02 0.27 40.90
CA ASN A 348 6.85 0.29 41.80
C ASN A 348 6.77 1.59 42.65
N ASP A 349 7.27 2.70 42.10
CA ASP A 349 7.44 3.96 42.83
C ASP A 349 6.17 4.81 42.72
N ASN A 350 5.48 4.99 43.85
CA ASN A 350 4.22 5.73 44.00
C ASN A 350 4.28 7.24 43.63
N SER A 351 5.36 7.70 43.00
CA SER A 351 5.40 9.02 42.38
C SER A 351 4.35 9.11 41.27
N SER A 352 3.40 10.04 41.42
CA SER A 352 2.27 10.20 40.49
C SER A 352 2.68 10.92 39.19
N ALA A 353 3.67 10.36 38.49
CA ALA A 353 4.06 10.74 37.15
C ALA A 353 2.89 10.50 36.20
N ARG A 354 2.13 11.56 35.91
CA ARG A 354 1.00 11.52 34.97
C ARG A 354 1.54 11.14 33.59
N SER A 355 1.42 9.86 33.22
CA SER A 355 1.74 9.46 31.85
C SER A 355 0.82 10.22 30.91
N ILE A 356 1.38 11.10 30.07
CA ILE A 356 0.59 11.76 29.04
C ILE A 356 0.11 10.66 28.10
N LYS A 357 -1.20 10.45 28.08
CA LYS A 357 -1.84 9.49 27.19
C LYS A 357 -2.17 10.20 25.89
N MET A 358 -1.96 9.50 24.79
CA MET A 358 -2.46 9.89 23.47
C MET A 358 -3.96 10.24 23.55
N ASP A 359 -4.37 11.41 23.06
CA ASP A 359 -5.77 11.79 23.07
C ASP A 359 -6.52 10.97 22.01
N LYS A 360 -7.26 9.97 22.52
CA LYS A 360 -8.04 9.05 21.70
C LYS A 360 -9.04 9.75 20.79
N ARG A 361 -9.52 10.95 21.15
CA ARG A 361 -10.47 11.74 20.35
C ARG A 361 -9.81 12.25 19.08
N VAL A 362 -8.62 12.82 19.20
CA VAL A 362 -7.81 13.36 18.08
C VAL A 362 -7.50 12.28 17.04
N PHE A 363 -7.18 11.06 17.48
CA PHE A 363 -6.82 9.95 16.59
C PHE A 363 -7.96 9.00 16.23
N SER A 364 -9.19 9.29 16.69
CA SER A 364 -10.39 8.50 16.37
C SER A 364 -10.93 8.82 14.98
N GLY A 365 -11.50 7.82 14.31
CA GLY A 365 -12.10 7.98 12.99
C GLY A 365 -11.11 8.39 11.88
N THR A 366 -11.64 8.98 10.83
CA THR A 366 -10.89 9.67 9.77
C THR A 366 -11.46 11.06 9.56
N ASN A 367 -10.58 12.03 9.38
CA ASN A 367 -10.89 13.45 9.24
C ASN A 367 -10.54 13.91 7.81
N ARG A 368 -11.38 14.74 7.17
CA ARG A 368 -11.20 15.16 5.77
C ARG A 368 -10.06 16.16 5.64
N GLU A 369 -10.04 17.11 6.56
CA GLU A 369 -9.11 18.23 6.64
C GLU A 369 -7.66 17.72 6.79
N ALA A 370 -7.46 16.61 7.52
CA ALA A 370 -6.18 15.92 7.63
C ALA A 370 -5.71 15.34 6.29
N MET A 371 -6.60 14.78 5.46
CA MET A 371 -6.24 14.30 4.11
C MET A 371 -6.01 15.45 3.13
N ILE A 372 -6.82 16.51 3.20
CA ILE A 372 -6.60 17.75 2.43
C ILE A 372 -5.21 18.32 2.74
N SER A 373 -4.91 18.54 4.02
CA SER A 373 -3.61 19.01 4.50
C SER A 373 -2.45 18.07 4.10
N THR A 374 -2.68 16.76 4.06
CA THR A 374 -1.69 15.77 3.57
C THR A 374 -1.39 15.98 2.08
N LEU A 375 -2.43 16.09 1.23
CA LEU A 375 -2.29 16.28 -0.22
C LEU A 375 -1.67 17.65 -0.56
N GLU A 376 -2.09 18.71 0.13
CA GLU A 376 -1.51 20.04 0.00
C GLU A 376 -0.04 20.07 0.45
N GLY A 377 0.29 19.44 1.57
CA GLY A 377 1.66 19.33 2.08
C GLY A 377 2.58 18.61 1.10
N LEU A 378 2.13 17.47 0.55
CA LEU A 378 2.87 16.72 -0.46
C LEU A 378 3.12 17.56 -1.73
N ARG A 379 2.14 18.33 -2.20
CA ARG A 379 2.32 19.19 -3.39
C ARG A 379 3.20 20.40 -3.11
N ARG A 380 3.08 21.01 -1.93
CA ARG A 380 3.93 22.14 -1.51
C ARG A 380 5.40 21.74 -1.39
N ARG A 381 5.69 20.51 -0.95
CA ARG A 381 7.06 19.99 -0.82
C ARG A 381 7.62 19.32 -2.08
N TYR A 382 6.77 18.64 -2.86
CA TYR A 382 7.18 17.72 -3.94
C TYR A 382 6.45 17.90 -5.27
N GLY A 383 5.65 18.95 -5.41
CA GLY A 383 5.12 19.38 -6.69
C GLY A 383 6.22 19.90 -7.63
N HIS A 384 5.85 20.07 -8.89
CA HIS A 384 6.67 20.85 -9.81
C HIS A 384 6.49 22.34 -9.49
N ASN A 385 7.59 23.07 -9.41
CA ASN A 385 7.55 24.52 -9.35
C ASN A 385 7.69 25.00 -10.80
N ASP A 386 6.57 25.31 -11.44
CA ASP A 386 6.57 25.83 -12.82
C ASP A 386 7.33 27.17 -12.94
N ASN A 387 7.64 27.82 -11.80
CA ASN A 387 8.41 29.05 -11.70
C ASN A 387 9.93 28.88 -11.87
N ASP A 388 10.46 27.65 -11.87
CA ASP A 388 11.90 27.41 -12.05
C ASP A 388 12.33 27.51 -13.55
N ASP A 389 11.37 27.68 -14.47
CA ASP A 389 11.57 27.73 -15.92
C ASP A 389 11.07 29.07 -16.51
N GLU A 390 11.49 30.20 -15.93
CA GLU A 390 11.34 31.56 -16.51
C GLU A 390 12.23 31.77 -17.76
N GLY A 391 12.28 30.78 -18.66
CA GLY A 391 12.82 30.96 -20.00
C GLY A 391 11.95 31.94 -20.78
N GLU A 392 12.50 33.11 -21.12
CA GLU A 392 11.86 34.14 -21.95
C GLU A 392 11.41 33.59 -23.33
N GLY A 393 10.20 33.04 -23.38
CA GLY A 393 9.71 32.30 -24.54
C GLY A 393 8.21 32.08 -24.52
N GLY A 394 7.45 33.14 -24.25
CA GLY A 394 6.04 33.09 -23.87
C GLY A 394 5.15 32.25 -24.81
N SER A 395 4.59 31.17 -24.26
CA SER A 395 3.36 30.56 -24.77
C SER A 395 2.46 30.11 -23.62
N THR A 396 1.82 31.11 -22.98
CA THR A 396 0.80 30.92 -21.94
C THR A 396 -0.50 30.36 -22.54
N THR A 397 -0.46 29.13 -23.06
CA THR A 397 -1.67 28.39 -23.38
C THR A 397 -2.41 28.03 -22.10
N ARG A 398 -3.43 28.84 -21.78
CA ARG A 398 -4.22 28.94 -20.53
C ARG A 398 -4.98 27.67 -20.07
N PHE A 399 -4.59 26.49 -20.52
CA PHE A 399 -5.07 25.20 -20.04
C PHE A 399 -3.90 24.30 -19.63
N GLY A 400 -2.91 24.89 -18.95
CA GLY A 400 -1.94 24.16 -18.12
C GLY A 400 -2.69 23.43 -17.01
N GLY A 401 -3.18 22.23 -17.32
CA GLY A 401 -3.84 21.38 -16.37
C GLY A 401 -2.83 20.93 -15.33
N PHE A 402 -2.82 21.59 -14.17
CA PHE A 402 -1.97 21.28 -13.02
C PHE A 402 -1.79 19.76 -12.91
N ASP A 403 -0.59 19.27 -13.22
CA ASP A 403 -0.26 17.88 -13.01
C ASP A 403 -0.15 17.67 -11.52
N ARG A 404 -1.27 17.35 -10.87
CA ARG A 404 -1.35 17.17 -9.41
C ARG A 404 -0.67 15.89 -8.94
N THR A 405 0.08 15.20 -9.81
CA THR A 405 1.04 14.18 -9.36
C THR A 405 2.16 14.82 -8.54
N ILE A 406 2.85 13.99 -7.78
CA ILE A 406 3.94 14.39 -6.88
C ILE A 406 5.22 13.64 -7.30
N PRO A 407 5.72 13.83 -8.54
CA PRO A 407 6.79 13.00 -9.09
C PRO A 407 8.04 13.04 -8.22
N ARG A 408 8.41 14.22 -7.68
CA ARG A 408 9.56 14.38 -6.78
C ARG A 408 9.41 13.56 -5.48
N TYR A 409 8.18 13.32 -4.98
CA TYR A 409 7.96 12.46 -3.81
C TYR A 409 8.15 10.98 -4.17
N PHE A 410 7.63 10.56 -5.33
CA PHE A 410 7.86 9.19 -5.80
C PHE A 410 9.34 8.93 -6.09
N ASP A 411 10.09 9.92 -6.60
CA ASP A 411 11.54 9.82 -6.75
C ASP A 411 12.27 9.79 -5.41
N LEU A 412 11.87 10.62 -4.43
CA LEU A 412 12.41 10.62 -3.07
C LEU A 412 12.31 9.24 -2.39
N ILE A 413 11.17 8.56 -2.51
CA ILE A 413 10.99 7.22 -1.93
C ILE A 413 11.60 6.08 -2.79
N GLY A 414 12.27 6.40 -3.90
CA GLY A 414 12.87 5.42 -4.81
C GLY A 414 11.89 4.75 -5.81
N PHE A 415 10.65 5.23 -5.90
CA PHE A 415 9.63 4.75 -6.84
C PHE A 415 9.72 5.48 -8.19
N SER A 416 10.82 5.26 -8.90
CA SER A 416 11.22 5.96 -10.14
C SER A 416 10.20 5.92 -11.28
N ASP A 417 10.37 6.76 -12.30
CA ASP A 417 9.50 6.81 -13.49
C ASP A 417 9.28 5.47 -14.19
N SER A 418 10.27 4.57 -14.16
CA SER A 418 10.11 3.22 -14.70
C SER A 418 9.05 2.43 -13.93
N TRP A 419 9.11 2.49 -12.59
CA TRP A 419 8.09 1.91 -11.71
C TRP A 419 6.73 2.59 -11.86
N ARG A 420 6.67 3.93 -11.94
CA ARG A 420 5.42 4.67 -12.19
C ARG A 420 4.75 4.24 -13.49
N LYS A 421 5.52 4.06 -14.57
CA LYS A 421 5.03 3.56 -15.88
C LYS A 421 4.54 2.11 -15.78
N ARG A 422 5.28 1.22 -15.11
CA ARG A 422 4.88 -0.19 -14.87
C ARG A 422 3.58 -0.29 -14.07
N PHE A 423 3.48 0.41 -12.95
CA PHE A 423 2.28 0.47 -12.11
C PHE A 423 1.05 0.89 -12.93
N ARG A 424 1.16 2.01 -13.67
CA ARG A 424 0.08 2.49 -14.56
C ARG A 424 -0.33 1.45 -15.59
N ASN A 425 0.64 0.75 -16.21
CA ASN A 425 0.35 -0.28 -17.22
C ASN A 425 -0.41 -1.50 -16.68
N VAL A 426 -0.33 -1.82 -15.37
CA VAL A 426 -0.99 -2.99 -14.78
C VAL A 426 -2.26 -2.70 -13.99
N PHE A 427 -2.46 -1.45 -13.56
CA PHE A 427 -3.68 -1.01 -12.87
C PHE A 427 -4.64 -0.21 -13.78
N ILE A 428 -4.14 0.52 -14.78
CA ILE A 428 -4.99 1.24 -15.74
C ILE A 428 -5.25 0.34 -16.96
N LYS A 429 -6.43 -0.27 -17.03
CA LYS A 429 -6.89 -1.01 -18.22
C LYS A 429 -7.00 -0.03 -19.39
N LYS A 430 -6.04 -0.05 -20.31
CA LYS A 430 -6.20 0.63 -21.61
C LYS A 430 -7.41 0.01 -22.31
N LYS A 431 -8.47 0.80 -22.49
CA LYS A 431 -9.63 0.38 -23.29
C LYS A 431 -9.13 0.10 -24.71
N ASN A 432 -9.19 -1.15 -25.15
CA ASN A 432 -8.75 -1.53 -26.49
C ASN A 432 -9.73 -0.96 -27.52
N THR A 433 -9.45 0.25 -28.01
CA THR A 433 -10.22 0.93 -29.08
C THR A 433 -9.95 0.31 -30.46
N ASN A 434 -9.91 -1.02 -30.55
CA ASN A 434 -9.73 -1.77 -31.80
C ASN A 434 -10.86 -1.53 -32.82
N THR A 435 -11.99 -0.99 -32.37
CA THR A 435 -13.07 -0.47 -33.23
C THR A 435 -12.62 0.63 -34.21
N GLY A 436 -11.50 1.32 -33.97
CA GLY A 436 -11.01 2.40 -34.83
C GLY A 436 -10.40 1.96 -36.17
N ASN A 437 -9.74 0.80 -36.24
CA ASN A 437 -8.92 0.43 -37.41
C ASN A 437 -9.68 -0.28 -38.54
N ASN A 438 -10.81 -0.92 -38.26
CA ASN A 438 -11.62 -1.55 -39.31
C ASN A 438 -12.47 -0.55 -40.11
N ILE A 439 -12.86 0.58 -39.49
CA ILE A 439 -13.63 1.65 -40.18
C ILE A 439 -12.74 2.47 -41.14
N ARG A 440 -11.43 2.57 -40.90
CA ARG A 440 -10.51 3.27 -41.81
C ARG A 440 -10.04 2.45 -43.02
N ARG A 441 -10.11 1.11 -42.97
CA ARG A 441 -9.74 0.25 -44.13
C ARG A 441 -10.85 0.03 -45.15
N SER A 442 -12.11 0.28 -44.81
CA SER A 442 -13.24 0.21 -45.76
C SER A 442 -13.44 1.47 -46.60
N ARG A 443 -12.67 2.55 -46.36
CA ARG A 443 -12.78 3.85 -47.05
C ARG A 443 -11.57 4.27 -47.90
N LEU A 444 -10.62 3.35 -48.13
CA LEU A 444 -9.49 3.56 -49.05
C LEU A 444 -9.44 2.47 -50.13
N LYS A 445 -10.46 2.46 -50.98
CA LYS A 445 -10.36 2.02 -52.38
C LYS A 445 -10.67 3.23 -53.26
N THR A 446 -9.99 3.32 -54.40
CA THR A 446 -9.94 4.47 -55.32
C THR A 446 -9.07 5.64 -54.83
N VAL A 447 -7.80 5.69 -55.27
CA VAL A 447 -7.24 6.69 -56.20
C VAL A 447 -5.97 6.08 -56.84
N ASN A 448 -5.61 6.55 -58.03
CA ASN A 448 -4.74 5.91 -59.03
C ASN A 448 -3.25 5.73 -58.69
N TYR A 449 -2.69 4.72 -59.37
CA TYR A 449 -1.30 4.53 -59.80
C TYR A 449 -0.57 5.83 -60.20
N ILE A 450 0.62 6.07 -59.63
CA ILE A 450 1.83 6.53 -60.35
C ILE A 450 3.07 5.88 -59.70
N ALA A 451 3.90 5.24 -60.53
CA ALA A 451 5.33 4.91 -60.27
C ALA A 451 6.15 5.72 -61.31
N PRO A 452 7.48 5.93 -61.24
CA PRO A 452 8.55 5.08 -60.69
C PRO A 452 9.21 5.73 -59.43
N LEU A 453 10.40 5.42 -58.91
CA LEU A 453 11.56 4.59 -59.33
C LEU A 453 11.95 3.53 -58.25
N ARG A 454 12.97 2.73 -58.57
CA ARG A 454 13.84 2.02 -57.62
C ARG A 454 15.22 2.68 -57.62
N ASP A 455 15.90 2.67 -56.49
CA ASP A 455 17.36 2.55 -56.50
C ASP A 455 17.83 1.50 -55.49
N ARG A 456 18.99 0.88 -55.75
CA ARG A 456 19.48 -0.32 -55.06
C ARG A 456 20.65 0.01 -54.13
N THR A 457 20.53 -0.31 -52.85
CA THR A 457 21.69 -0.58 -51.98
C THR A 457 21.48 -1.86 -51.17
N SER A 458 22.60 -2.51 -50.84
CA SER A 458 22.70 -3.94 -50.51
C SER A 458 22.38 -4.28 -49.05
N PRO A 459 22.01 -5.55 -48.73
CA PRO A 459 21.85 -5.99 -47.35
C PRO A 459 23.22 -6.14 -46.65
N ILE A 460 23.34 -5.59 -45.44
CA ILE A 460 24.48 -5.83 -44.56
C ILE A 460 24.19 -7.08 -43.72
N ASN A 461 25.00 -8.13 -43.89
CA ASN A 461 24.99 -9.29 -43.01
C ASN A 461 25.56 -8.89 -41.63
N LEU A 462 24.86 -9.22 -40.55
CA LEU A 462 25.36 -9.10 -39.18
C LEU A 462 25.70 -10.49 -38.60
N SER A 463 26.89 -10.56 -37.98
CA SER A 463 27.50 -11.78 -37.44
C SER A 463 26.92 -12.20 -36.07
N PRO A 464 26.82 -13.50 -35.75
CA PRO A 464 26.16 -14.00 -34.53
C PRO A 464 26.97 -13.92 -33.21
N ASP A 465 27.97 -13.04 -33.08
CA ASP A 465 28.93 -13.07 -31.95
C ASP A 465 28.59 -12.19 -30.71
N HIS A 466 27.45 -11.49 -30.68
CA HIS A 466 27.08 -10.63 -29.53
C HIS A 466 26.64 -11.36 -28.25
N ALA A 467 26.53 -12.70 -28.26
CA ALA A 467 26.05 -13.49 -27.13
C ALA A 467 27.10 -13.77 -26.03
N ARG A 468 28.39 -13.45 -26.23
CA ARG A 468 29.48 -13.87 -25.31
C ARG A 468 29.86 -12.86 -24.22
N HIS A 469 29.44 -11.59 -24.31
CA HIS A 469 29.87 -10.58 -23.34
C HIS A 469 29.25 -10.69 -21.94
N PHE A 470 28.08 -11.34 -21.79
CA PHE A 470 27.41 -11.46 -20.48
C PHE A 470 28.03 -12.51 -19.55
N PHE A 471 28.65 -13.57 -20.08
CA PHE A 471 29.28 -14.62 -19.27
C PHE A 471 30.68 -14.26 -18.75
N SER A 472 31.35 -13.26 -19.36
CA SER A 472 32.68 -12.83 -18.92
C SER A 472 32.64 -12.04 -17.61
N LEU A 473 31.65 -11.14 -17.45
CA LEU A 473 31.53 -10.28 -16.27
C LEU A 473 31.35 -11.09 -14.97
N LYS A 474 30.54 -12.16 -14.97
CA LYS A 474 30.32 -13.00 -13.79
C LYS A 474 31.61 -13.63 -13.25
N LYS A 475 32.50 -14.08 -14.14
CA LYS A 475 33.81 -14.63 -13.74
C LYS A 475 34.74 -13.60 -13.10
N ILE A 476 34.61 -12.32 -13.45
CA ILE A 476 35.44 -11.24 -12.90
C ILE A 476 34.96 -10.89 -11.49
N THR A 477 33.65 -10.79 -11.25
CA THR A 477 33.11 -10.56 -9.89
C THR A 477 33.47 -11.69 -8.92
N ASP A 478 33.33 -12.95 -9.33
CA ASP A 478 33.62 -14.11 -8.48
C ASP A 478 35.13 -14.20 -8.13
N GLN A 479 36.02 -13.80 -9.05
CA GLN A 479 37.47 -13.72 -8.79
C GLN A 479 37.87 -12.57 -7.87
N VAL A 480 37.19 -11.42 -7.94
CA VAL A 480 37.43 -10.30 -7.01
C VAL A 480 36.95 -10.64 -5.60
N ALA A 481 35.76 -11.26 -5.46
CA ALA A 481 35.24 -11.68 -4.16
C ALA A 481 36.14 -12.70 -3.45
N THR A 482 36.71 -13.65 -4.20
CA THR A 482 37.60 -14.69 -3.64
C THR A 482 38.96 -14.11 -3.21
N ARG A 483 39.43 -13.02 -3.84
CA ARG A 483 40.70 -12.37 -3.49
C ARG A 483 40.60 -11.53 -2.21
N ILE A 484 39.44 -10.91 -1.97
CA ILE A 484 39.19 -10.12 -0.75
C ILE A 484 39.09 -11.01 0.51
N LEU A 485 38.72 -12.29 0.36
CA LEU A 485 38.62 -13.24 1.48
C LEU A 485 39.93 -13.94 1.87
N MET A 486 41.05 -13.68 1.18
CA MET A 486 42.34 -14.38 1.40
C MET A 486 43.44 -13.49 2.01
N GLU A 487 43.24 -12.19 2.16
CA GLU A 487 44.25 -11.24 2.69
C GLU A 487 43.92 -10.77 4.14
N GLY A 488 43.09 -11.55 4.86
CA GLY A 488 42.47 -11.17 6.13
C GLY A 488 43.05 -11.78 7.42
N GLU A 489 44.25 -12.37 7.42
CA GLU A 489 44.90 -12.88 8.63
C GLU A 489 46.23 -12.15 8.91
N GLY A 490 46.23 -11.27 9.93
CA GLY A 490 47.36 -10.38 10.22
C GLY A 490 47.41 -9.83 11.64
N THR A 491 47.77 -10.70 12.60
CA THR A 491 48.38 -10.39 13.92
C THR A 491 47.90 -9.18 14.73
N ALA A 492 47.29 -9.45 15.89
CA ALA A 492 47.00 -8.44 16.91
C ALA A 492 48.28 -7.79 17.49
N LYS A 493 48.24 -6.45 17.63
CA LYS A 493 48.98 -5.71 18.65
C LYS A 493 48.08 -4.62 19.24
N THR A 494 48.05 -4.57 20.57
CA THR A 494 47.42 -3.50 21.34
C THR A 494 48.23 -2.20 21.23
N ASN A 495 47.55 -1.07 21.15
CA ASN A 495 47.90 0.15 21.88
C ASN A 495 46.71 1.12 21.86
N ASP A 496 46.56 1.87 22.94
CA ASP A 496 45.64 2.98 23.07
C ASP A 496 46.00 4.12 22.10
N ASP A 497 45.00 4.83 21.56
CA ASP A 497 44.91 6.28 21.76
C ASP A 497 43.55 6.84 21.32
N ASN A 498 43.05 7.81 22.09
CA ASN A 498 41.78 8.49 21.83
C ASN A 498 41.98 9.64 20.82
N ASN A 499 41.19 9.65 19.74
CA ASN A 499 40.45 10.79 19.17
C ASN A 499 40.19 10.57 17.67
N LEU A 500 38.94 10.32 17.29
CA LEU A 500 38.50 10.47 15.89
C LEU A 500 37.19 11.26 15.83
N THR A 501 37.28 12.45 15.26
CA THR A 501 36.16 13.35 14.96
C THR A 501 35.24 12.74 13.91
N GLN A 502 33.93 12.68 14.19
CA GLN A 502 32.95 12.24 13.19
C GLN A 502 32.72 13.31 12.11
N PRO A 503 32.47 12.91 10.84
CA PRO A 503 32.17 13.85 9.76
C PRO A 503 30.74 14.40 9.89
N HIS A 504 30.62 15.72 9.99
CA HIS A 504 29.33 16.41 9.91
C HIS A 504 28.71 16.31 8.50
N VAL A 505 27.81 15.35 8.31
CA VAL A 505 26.88 15.39 7.16
C VAL A 505 25.87 16.53 7.40
N LYS A 506 26.05 17.64 6.68
CA LYS A 506 25.10 18.76 6.71
C LYS A 506 23.78 18.37 6.03
N GLN A 507 22.83 17.86 6.81
CA GLN A 507 21.42 17.92 6.41
C GLN A 507 21.05 19.40 6.22
N LYS A 508 20.58 19.77 5.02
CA LYS A 508 20.03 21.12 4.78
C LYS A 508 18.72 21.25 5.54
N SER A 509 18.77 21.92 6.69
CA SER A 509 17.57 22.45 7.34
C SER A 509 16.95 23.52 6.44
N PHE A 510 15.82 23.20 5.82
CA PHE A 510 15.00 24.19 5.13
C PHE A 510 14.34 25.13 6.16
N PRO A 511 14.05 26.40 5.80
CA PRO A 511 13.48 27.35 6.75
C PRO A 511 12.10 26.90 7.23
N LEU A 512 11.97 26.74 8.55
CA LEU A 512 10.69 26.64 9.25
C LEU A 512 9.94 27.97 9.11
N PHE A 513 8.93 28.00 8.26
CA PHE A 513 7.95 29.09 8.26
C PHE A 513 6.99 28.90 9.43
N ASN A 514 6.95 29.87 10.35
CA ASN A 514 5.95 29.93 11.40
C ASN A 514 4.56 30.09 10.77
N TYR A 515 3.64 29.21 11.14
CA TYR A 515 2.21 29.45 10.99
C TYR A 515 1.76 30.40 12.10
N ASP A 516 1.64 31.69 11.77
CA ASP A 516 1.07 32.71 12.65
C ASP A 516 -0.02 33.47 11.86
N ASP A 517 -1.14 32.78 11.61
CA ASP A 517 -2.34 33.36 10.97
C ASP A 517 -3.01 34.35 11.94
N LYS A 518 -2.45 35.56 12.03
CA LYS A 518 -3.20 36.73 12.50
C LYS A 518 -4.01 37.29 11.35
N ALA A 519 -5.27 36.89 11.29
CA ALA A 519 -6.26 37.56 10.45
C ALA A 519 -6.38 39.03 10.88
N GLU A 520 -5.89 39.96 10.05
CA GLU A 520 -6.12 41.38 10.23
C GLU A 520 -7.61 41.68 9.98
N LEU A 521 -8.33 41.91 11.06
CA LEU A 521 -9.74 42.29 11.03
C LEU A 521 -9.85 43.76 10.58
N HIS A 522 -9.88 43.99 9.27
CA HIS A 522 -10.16 45.32 8.72
C HIS A 522 -11.52 45.83 9.21
N GLN A 523 -11.51 46.82 10.11
CA GLN A 523 -12.71 47.53 10.52
C GLN A 523 -13.22 48.39 9.35
N LEU A 524 -14.33 47.96 8.74
CA LEU A 524 -15.10 48.79 7.82
C LEU A 524 -15.84 49.87 8.62
N THR A 525 -15.35 51.10 8.54
CA THR A 525 -16.04 52.27 9.09
C THR A 525 -17.30 52.56 8.29
N ILE A 526 -18.47 52.44 8.92
CA ILE A 526 -19.75 52.88 8.33
C ILE A 526 -19.89 54.39 8.59
N PRO A 527 -20.09 55.24 7.56
CA PRO A 527 -20.40 56.65 7.77
C PRO A 527 -21.84 56.79 8.30
N SER A 528 -22.00 57.53 9.39
CA SER A 528 -23.30 57.88 9.97
C SER A 528 -24.05 58.92 9.14
N ILE A 529 -25.38 58.75 9.08
CA ILE A 529 -26.34 59.85 8.91
C ILE A 529 -26.78 60.27 10.32
#